data_AF-A0A2W5Z141-F1
#
_entry.id   AF-A0A2W5Z141-F1
#
_cell.length_a   1.000
_cell.length_b   1.000
_cell.length_c   1.000
_cell.angle_alpha   90.00
_cell.angle_beta   90.00
_cell.angle_gamma   90.00
#
_symmetry.space_group_name_H-M   'P 1'
#
loop_
_entity.id
_entity.type
_entity.pdbx_description
1 polymer ?
#
loop_
_entity_poly.entity_id
_entity_poly.type
_entity_poly.pdbx_seq_one_letter_code
_entity_poly.pdbx_strand_id
1 'polypeptide(L)'
;MLAHSVDYAGLFPPATLALEPALRNHAEYVRNQDEWMLGAFVLPIAEFDAAARGLASFDSEHLLRISVLGARTTDAAAFIRSLAATEESIRLFRTSCGDRVAIDQLEAPFPGEMNPDALNETRTALSGLRLNVFLETPAETAVRSIETIAQNNGAHSGRKLCFKLRTGGVTSDAFPSSAQIAAALVAATQHQVPIKFTAGLHHPVRLYHESVQTKMHGFLNVLGAGVLAAERNWSGEQTARMLDDEEP
;
A
#
# COMPACT_ATOMS: atom_id res chain seq x y z
N MET A 1 -5.72 -10.26 14.05
CA MET A 1 -5.78 -8.85 13.59
C MET A 1 -4.54 -8.45 12.79
N LEU A 2 -3.35 -8.97 13.11
CA LEU A 2 -2.09 -8.66 12.39
C LEU A 2 -1.78 -9.64 11.23
N ALA A 3 -2.69 -10.55 10.89
CA ALA A 3 -2.44 -11.47 9.79
C ALA A 3 -2.35 -10.70 8.46
N HIS A 4 -1.36 -11.02 7.63
CA HIS A 4 -1.07 -10.35 6.37
C HIS A 4 -0.92 -8.82 6.47
N SER A 5 -0.43 -8.31 7.61
CA SER A 5 -0.31 -6.86 7.83
C SER A 5 0.94 -6.24 7.20
N VAL A 6 1.93 -7.05 6.77
CA VAL A 6 3.22 -6.55 6.28
C VAL A 6 3.49 -7.03 4.85
N ASP A 7 3.32 -6.14 3.88
CA ASP A 7 3.71 -6.42 2.50
C ASP A 7 5.24 -6.43 2.35
N TYR A 8 5.74 -7.33 1.51
CA TYR A 8 7.16 -7.44 1.24
C TYR A 8 7.56 -6.57 0.05
N ALA A 9 8.29 -5.49 0.34
CA ALA A 9 8.75 -4.50 -0.64
C ALA A 9 10.27 -4.58 -0.88
N GLY A 10 10.81 -5.79 -1.03
CA GLY A 10 12.27 -6.03 -1.10
C GLY A 10 13.01 -5.34 -2.24
N LEU A 11 12.31 -4.97 -3.32
CA LEU A 11 12.87 -4.25 -4.47
C LEU A 11 13.18 -2.77 -4.18
N PHE A 12 12.63 -2.24 -3.09
CA PHE A 12 12.70 -0.82 -2.76
C PHE A 12 13.66 -0.59 -1.60
N PRO A 13 14.15 0.65 -1.42
CA PRO A 13 14.93 1.01 -0.24
C PRO A 13 14.21 0.62 1.07
N PRO A 14 14.96 0.19 2.09
CA PRO A 14 16.43 0.14 2.15
C PRO A 14 17.04 -1.11 1.51
N ALA A 15 16.27 -2.17 1.27
CA ALA A 15 16.80 -3.46 0.81
C ALA A 15 17.35 -3.39 -0.63
N THR A 16 16.62 -2.73 -1.54
CA THR A 16 17.03 -2.49 -2.94
C THR A 16 17.52 -3.77 -3.63
N LEU A 17 16.84 -4.89 -3.38
CA LEU A 17 17.21 -6.17 -3.97
C LEU A 17 16.87 -6.19 -5.45
N ALA A 18 17.66 -6.91 -6.23
CA ALA A 18 17.24 -7.34 -7.56
C ALA A 18 16.02 -8.28 -7.48
N LEU A 19 15.29 -8.42 -8.58
CA LEU A 19 14.05 -9.22 -8.61
C LEU A 19 14.25 -10.67 -8.18
N GLU A 20 15.29 -11.33 -8.71
CA GLU A 20 15.55 -12.75 -8.42
C GLU A 20 15.78 -13.03 -6.92
N PRO A 21 16.72 -12.37 -6.22
CA PRO A 21 16.88 -12.58 -4.77
C PRO A 21 15.64 -12.16 -3.98
N ALA A 22 14.90 -11.13 -4.41
CA ALA A 22 13.65 -10.76 -3.74
C ALA A 22 12.60 -11.87 -3.84
N LEU A 23 12.40 -12.46 -5.02
CA LEU A 23 11.49 -13.59 -5.22
C LEU A 23 11.92 -14.82 -4.41
N ARG A 24 13.22 -15.10 -4.36
CA ARG A 24 13.78 -16.20 -3.56
C ARG A 24 13.47 -16.04 -2.07
N ASN A 25 13.74 -14.85 -1.52
CA ASN A 25 13.41 -14.53 -0.14
C ASN A 25 11.92 -14.70 0.13
N HIS A 26 11.06 -14.18 -0.75
CA HIS A 26 9.61 -14.31 -0.57
C HIS A 26 9.14 -15.77 -0.62
N ALA A 27 9.71 -16.59 -1.50
CA ALA A 27 9.43 -18.03 -1.56
C ALA A 27 9.84 -18.77 -0.26
N GLU A 28 10.89 -18.31 0.42
CA GLU A 28 11.25 -18.81 1.76
C GLU A 28 10.28 -18.31 2.83
N TYR A 29 9.89 -17.03 2.78
CA TYR A 29 9.03 -16.42 3.79
C TYR A 29 7.59 -16.96 3.80
N VAL A 30 7.05 -17.34 2.64
CA VAL A 30 5.72 -17.98 2.56
C VAL A 30 5.70 -19.41 3.12
N ARG A 31 6.85 -19.97 3.53
CA ARG A 31 6.98 -21.30 4.16
C ARG A 31 7.56 -21.22 5.57
N ASN A 32 7.68 -20.00 6.10
CA ASN A 32 8.27 -19.75 7.40
C ASN A 32 7.18 -19.78 8.48
N GLN A 33 7.54 -20.12 9.72
CA GLN A 33 6.64 -20.03 10.89
C GLN A 33 5.98 -18.65 11.05
N ASP A 34 6.62 -17.58 10.57
CA ASP A 34 6.13 -16.21 10.64
C ASP A 34 5.32 -15.77 9.40
N GLU A 35 4.97 -16.69 8.48
CA GLU A 35 4.18 -16.41 7.26
C GLU A 35 2.86 -15.69 7.56
N TRP A 36 2.31 -15.88 8.76
CA TRP A 36 1.01 -15.37 9.15
C TRP A 36 0.94 -13.83 9.04
N MET A 37 2.04 -13.11 9.24
CA MET A 37 2.09 -11.64 9.13
C MET A 37 2.41 -11.16 7.70
N LEU A 38 2.93 -12.05 6.85
CA LEU A 38 3.38 -11.73 5.50
C LEU A 38 2.18 -11.44 4.58
N GLY A 39 2.16 -10.23 4.06
CA GLY A 39 1.21 -9.75 3.07
C GLY A 39 1.67 -10.09 1.64
N ALA A 40 1.41 -9.18 0.72
CA ALA A 40 1.74 -9.34 -0.68
C ALA A 40 3.18 -8.91 -1.00
N PHE A 41 3.76 -9.47 -2.06
CA PHE A 41 4.97 -8.98 -2.71
C PHE A 41 4.62 -7.71 -3.52
N VAL A 42 5.27 -6.59 -3.23
CA VAL A 42 5.07 -5.34 -3.99
C VAL A 42 5.87 -5.42 -5.29
N LEU A 43 5.18 -5.58 -6.43
CA LEU A 43 5.80 -5.77 -7.75
C LEU A 43 5.43 -4.63 -8.70
N PRO A 44 6.39 -3.84 -9.21
CA PRO A 44 6.16 -2.93 -10.32
C PRO A 44 5.60 -3.67 -11.53
N ILE A 45 4.62 -3.07 -12.21
CA ILE A 45 4.05 -3.66 -13.42
C ILE A 45 5.11 -3.97 -14.50
N ALA A 46 6.16 -3.14 -14.58
CA ALA A 46 7.27 -3.30 -15.52
C ALA A 46 8.08 -4.60 -15.30
N GLU A 47 7.99 -5.21 -14.11
CA GLU A 47 8.74 -6.41 -13.74
C GLU A 47 7.96 -7.71 -14.02
N PHE A 48 6.73 -7.65 -14.55
CA PHE A 48 5.89 -8.85 -14.77
C PHE A 48 6.59 -9.90 -15.63
N ASP A 49 7.12 -9.52 -16.80
CA ASP A 49 7.79 -10.48 -17.70
C ASP A 49 9.00 -11.14 -17.04
N ALA A 50 9.75 -10.38 -16.23
CA ALA A 50 10.88 -10.90 -15.48
C ALA A 50 10.42 -11.82 -14.33
N ALA A 51 9.37 -11.43 -13.61
CA ALA A 51 8.81 -12.20 -12.51
C ALA A 51 8.25 -13.54 -12.98
N ALA A 52 7.62 -13.60 -14.16
CA ALA A 52 7.09 -14.84 -14.75
C ALA A 52 8.15 -15.95 -14.87
N ARG A 53 9.43 -15.57 -15.08
CA ARG A 53 10.56 -16.51 -15.20
C ARG A 53 11.06 -17.02 -13.84
N GLY A 54 10.73 -16.33 -12.75
CA GLY A 54 11.15 -16.63 -11.38
C GLY A 54 10.13 -17.40 -10.54
N LEU A 55 9.09 -17.99 -11.16
CA LEU A 55 7.98 -18.59 -10.42
C LEU A 55 8.17 -20.08 -10.04
N ALA A 56 9.33 -20.67 -10.29
CA ALA A 56 9.56 -22.10 -10.07
C ALA A 56 9.41 -22.54 -8.60
N SER A 57 9.61 -21.61 -7.66
CA SER A 57 9.53 -21.87 -6.21
C SER A 57 8.15 -21.58 -5.60
N PHE A 58 7.14 -21.29 -6.42
CA PHE A 58 5.76 -21.05 -5.99
C PHE A 58 4.83 -22.12 -6.53
N ASP A 59 3.79 -22.44 -5.78
CA ASP A 59 2.82 -23.50 -6.04
C ASP A 59 1.43 -23.10 -5.49
N SER A 60 0.44 -23.98 -5.64
CA SER A 60 -0.95 -23.69 -5.24
C SER A 60 -1.15 -23.56 -3.73
N GLU A 61 -0.23 -24.08 -2.90
CA GLU A 61 -0.24 -23.93 -1.45
C GLU A 61 0.55 -22.68 -1.03
N HIS A 62 1.60 -22.34 -1.77
CA HIS A 62 2.52 -21.23 -1.49
C HIS A 62 2.59 -20.28 -2.68
N LEU A 63 1.52 -19.48 -2.85
CA LEU A 63 1.36 -18.54 -3.96
C LEU A 63 2.28 -17.33 -3.81
N LEU A 64 2.78 -16.82 -4.94
CA LEU A 64 3.25 -15.44 -5.00
C LEU A 64 2.03 -14.50 -4.98
N ARG A 65 1.67 -13.99 -3.80
CA ARG A 65 0.64 -12.95 -3.66
C ARG A 65 1.24 -11.60 -4.05
N ILE A 66 0.60 -10.84 -4.92
CA ILE A 66 1.17 -9.63 -5.51
C ILE A 66 0.28 -8.42 -5.23
N SER A 67 0.92 -7.37 -4.74
CA SER A 67 0.43 -6.00 -4.80
C SER A 67 1.12 -5.31 -5.97
N VAL A 68 0.34 -5.05 -7.03
CA VAL A 68 0.88 -4.43 -8.24
C VAL A 68 1.14 -2.96 -7.97
N LEU A 69 2.35 -2.47 -8.25
CA LEU A 69 2.66 -1.06 -8.21
C LEU A 69 2.49 -0.45 -9.60
N GLY A 70 1.47 0.39 -9.75
CA GLY A 70 1.19 1.15 -10.95
C GLY A 70 2.22 2.26 -11.19
N ALA A 71 2.29 2.71 -12.45
CA ALA A 71 3.21 3.78 -12.84
C ALA A 71 2.82 5.14 -12.24
N ARG A 72 3.82 6.00 -12.01
CA ARG A 72 3.57 7.43 -11.74
C ARG A 72 3.13 8.10 -13.04
N THR A 73 2.10 8.93 -12.96
CA THR A 73 1.55 9.68 -14.10
C THR A 73 1.52 11.18 -13.81
N THR A 74 1.41 11.99 -14.87
CA THR A 74 1.46 13.46 -14.80
C THR A 74 0.11 14.09 -14.53
N ASP A 75 -0.97 13.45 -14.96
CA ASP A 75 -2.33 13.98 -14.94
C ASP A 75 -3.38 12.87 -14.93
N ALA A 76 -4.64 13.23 -14.72
CA ALA A 76 -5.76 12.30 -14.64
C ALA A 76 -5.97 11.47 -15.91
N ALA A 77 -5.81 12.07 -17.10
CA ALA A 77 -6.01 11.34 -18.36
C ALA A 77 -4.92 10.28 -18.58
N ALA A 78 -3.67 10.61 -18.27
CA ALA A 78 -2.55 9.66 -18.27
C ALA A 78 -2.74 8.56 -17.23
N PHE A 79 -3.26 8.89 -16.05
CA PHE A 79 -3.60 7.93 -15.01
C PHE A 79 -4.61 6.89 -15.48
N ILE A 80 -5.75 7.32 -16.03
CA ILE A 80 -6.79 6.40 -16.50
C ILE A 80 -6.29 5.52 -17.65
N ARG A 81 -5.50 6.06 -18.60
CA ARG A 81 -4.84 5.24 -19.64
C ARG A 81 -3.89 4.21 -19.02
N SER A 82 -3.11 4.59 -18.01
CA SER A 82 -2.23 3.68 -17.29
C SER A 82 -3.00 2.57 -16.58
N LEU A 83 -4.17 2.86 -16.00
CA LEU A 83 -5.02 1.86 -15.35
C LEU A 83 -5.56 0.84 -16.36
N ALA A 84 -6.01 1.28 -17.54
CA ALA A 84 -6.48 0.38 -18.59
C ALA A 84 -5.36 -0.56 -19.08
N ALA A 85 -4.15 -0.04 -19.31
CA ALA A 85 -2.99 -0.86 -19.66
C ALA A 85 -2.59 -1.82 -18.51
N THR A 86 -2.75 -1.38 -17.26
CA THR A 86 -2.51 -2.20 -16.07
C THR A 86 -3.51 -3.35 -15.97
N GLU A 87 -4.78 -3.09 -16.27
CA GLU A 87 -5.85 -4.10 -16.31
C GLU A 87 -5.49 -5.24 -17.27
N GLU A 88 -5.13 -4.88 -18.50
CA GLU A 88 -4.76 -5.83 -19.55
C GLU A 88 -3.51 -6.63 -19.16
N SER A 89 -2.47 -5.97 -18.66
CA SER A 89 -1.24 -6.61 -18.22
C SER A 89 -1.48 -7.61 -17.09
N ILE A 90 -2.34 -7.28 -16.12
CA ILE A 90 -2.72 -8.20 -15.03
C ILE A 90 -3.43 -9.43 -15.57
N ARG A 91 -4.31 -9.30 -16.57
CA ARG A 91 -4.98 -10.46 -17.19
C ARG A 91 -4.00 -11.38 -17.90
N LEU A 92 -3.12 -10.82 -18.71
CA LEU A 92 -2.11 -11.58 -19.45
C LEU A 92 -1.14 -12.30 -18.49
N PHE A 93 -0.72 -11.60 -17.44
CA PHE A 93 0.17 -12.18 -16.42
C PHE A 93 -0.49 -13.32 -15.64
N ARG A 94 -1.75 -13.16 -15.20
CA ARG A 94 -2.50 -14.26 -14.55
C ARG A 94 -2.63 -15.48 -15.46
N THR A 95 -2.94 -15.26 -16.74
CA THR A 95 -3.12 -16.34 -17.73
C THR A 95 -1.82 -17.11 -17.94
N SER A 96 -0.67 -16.42 -17.99
CA SER A 96 0.64 -17.06 -18.18
C SER A 96 1.19 -17.75 -16.94
N CYS A 97 0.84 -17.28 -15.74
CA CYS A 97 1.42 -17.78 -14.49
C CYS A 97 0.61 -18.91 -13.84
N GLY A 98 -0.67 -19.07 -14.21
CA GLY A 98 -1.53 -20.12 -13.71
C GLY A 98 -1.86 -19.96 -12.22
N ASP A 99 -1.86 -21.06 -11.49
CA ASP A 99 -2.18 -21.16 -10.06
C ASP A 99 -0.99 -20.88 -9.14
N ARG A 100 0.10 -20.26 -9.64
CA ARG A 100 1.28 -19.89 -8.82
C ARG A 100 1.23 -18.46 -8.29
N VAL A 101 0.29 -17.65 -8.79
CA VAL A 101 0.22 -16.22 -8.51
C VAL A 101 -1.20 -15.82 -8.13
N ALA A 102 -1.32 -15.00 -7.10
CA ALA A 102 -2.54 -14.28 -6.78
C ALA A 102 -2.29 -12.77 -6.80
N ILE A 103 -2.93 -12.06 -7.72
CA ILE A 103 -2.95 -10.59 -7.68
C ILE A 103 -4.26 -10.16 -7.03
N ASP A 104 -4.23 -9.53 -5.86
CA ASP A 104 -5.45 -9.05 -5.18
C ASP A 104 -5.42 -7.55 -4.88
N GLN A 105 -4.29 -6.88 -5.15
CA GLN A 105 -4.07 -5.48 -4.84
C GLN A 105 -3.43 -4.73 -6.02
N LEU A 106 -3.80 -3.46 -6.16
CA LEU A 106 -3.16 -2.48 -7.03
C LEU A 106 -2.90 -1.21 -6.21
N GLU A 107 -1.66 -0.75 -6.18
CA GLU A 107 -1.25 0.50 -5.59
C GLU A 107 -0.90 1.50 -6.68
N ALA A 108 -1.51 2.67 -6.65
CA ALA A 108 -1.31 3.66 -7.71
C ALA A 108 -1.16 5.08 -7.12
N PRO A 109 -0.05 5.79 -7.43
CA PRO A 109 0.06 7.22 -7.18
C PRO A 109 -1.03 7.96 -7.94
N PHE A 110 -1.90 8.67 -7.22
CA PHE A 110 -2.97 9.44 -7.84
C PHE A 110 -2.44 10.84 -8.20
N PRO A 111 -2.54 11.28 -9.47
CA PRO A 111 -2.04 12.60 -9.86
C PRO A 111 -3.00 13.71 -9.44
N GLY A 112 -2.46 14.75 -8.80
CA GLY A 112 -3.24 15.92 -8.39
C GLY A 112 -4.27 15.61 -7.31
N GLU A 113 -5.39 16.33 -7.33
CA GLU A 113 -6.46 16.20 -6.33
C GLU A 113 -7.48 15.14 -6.75
N MET A 114 -7.85 14.24 -5.82
CA MET A 114 -8.94 13.29 -6.05
C MET A 114 -10.26 14.01 -6.26
N ASN A 115 -11.02 13.56 -7.25
CA ASN A 115 -12.37 14.04 -7.52
C ASN A 115 -13.28 12.86 -7.90
N PRO A 116 -14.62 13.00 -7.75
CA PRO A 116 -15.56 11.91 -7.99
C PRO A 116 -15.48 11.31 -9.40
N ASP A 117 -15.30 12.13 -10.44
CA ASP A 117 -15.28 11.67 -11.84
C ASP A 117 -14.08 10.76 -12.09
N ALA A 118 -12.89 11.17 -11.65
CA ALA A 118 -11.68 10.36 -11.77
C ALA A 118 -11.78 9.04 -10.98
N LEU A 119 -12.47 9.01 -9.84
CA LEU A 119 -12.72 7.76 -9.09
C LEU A 119 -13.71 6.84 -9.83
N ASN A 120 -14.73 7.39 -10.48
CA ASN A 120 -15.66 6.63 -11.32
C ASN A 120 -14.95 6.04 -12.55
N GLU A 121 -14.08 6.83 -13.19
CA GLU A 121 -13.24 6.36 -14.29
C GLU A 121 -12.26 5.27 -13.82
N THR A 122 -11.67 5.42 -12.63
CA THR A 122 -10.81 4.40 -12.00
C THR A 122 -11.54 3.07 -11.84
N ARG A 123 -12.78 3.09 -11.33
CA ARG A 123 -13.61 1.89 -11.20
C ARG A 123 -13.94 1.28 -12.55
N THR A 124 -14.27 2.10 -13.53
CA THR A 124 -14.63 1.65 -14.87
C THR A 124 -13.44 0.95 -15.54
N ALA A 125 -12.27 1.59 -15.49
CA ALA A 125 -11.02 1.07 -16.05
C ALA A 125 -10.61 -0.28 -15.44
N LEU A 126 -10.94 -0.52 -14.18
CA LEU A 126 -10.58 -1.75 -13.45
C LEU A 126 -11.76 -2.69 -13.21
N SER A 127 -12.93 -2.41 -13.79
CA SER A 127 -14.20 -3.13 -13.51
C SER A 127 -14.15 -4.62 -13.81
N GLY A 128 -13.27 -5.01 -14.75
CA GLY A 128 -13.04 -6.39 -15.12
C GLY A 128 -12.20 -7.18 -14.10
N LEU A 129 -11.57 -6.52 -13.13
CA LEU A 129 -10.72 -7.15 -12.13
C LEU A 129 -11.30 -6.95 -10.72
N ARG A 130 -11.20 -8.01 -9.91
CA ARG A 130 -11.51 -7.91 -8.49
C ARG A 130 -10.23 -7.57 -7.74
N LEU A 131 -9.91 -6.29 -7.56
CA LEU A 131 -8.73 -5.81 -6.81
C LEU A 131 -9.13 -4.88 -5.66
N ASN A 132 -8.34 -4.88 -4.59
CA ASN A 132 -8.28 -3.74 -3.67
C ASN A 132 -7.37 -2.67 -4.30
N VAL A 133 -7.92 -1.51 -4.61
CA VAL A 133 -7.17 -0.43 -5.28
C VAL A 133 -6.81 0.63 -4.25
N PHE A 134 -5.52 0.76 -3.98
CA PHE A 134 -4.91 1.67 -3.02
C PHE A 134 -4.40 2.92 -3.75
N LEU A 135 -5.08 4.04 -3.55
CA LEU A 135 -4.73 5.31 -4.19
C LEU A 135 -3.85 6.14 -3.26
N GLU A 136 -2.63 6.47 -3.70
CA GLU A 136 -1.63 7.23 -2.93
C GLU A 136 -1.72 8.73 -3.25
N THR A 137 -1.93 9.57 -2.23
CA THR A 137 -1.81 11.03 -2.32
C THR A 137 -0.89 11.58 -1.22
N PRO A 138 -0.41 12.83 -1.35
CA PRO A 138 0.34 13.49 -0.28
C PRO A 138 -0.44 13.57 1.03
N ALA A 139 0.30 13.69 2.15
CA ALA A 139 -0.29 13.70 3.48
C ALA A 139 -1.16 14.94 3.73
N GLU A 140 -0.85 16.05 3.06
CA GLU A 140 -1.56 17.32 3.12
C GLU A 140 -3.00 17.20 2.62
N THR A 141 -3.27 16.28 1.69
CA THR A 141 -4.59 16.07 1.11
C THR A 141 -5.27 14.79 1.61
N ALA A 142 -4.65 14.05 2.54
CA ALA A 142 -5.10 12.72 2.95
C ALA A 142 -6.56 12.68 3.44
N VAL A 143 -6.95 13.59 4.35
CA VAL A 143 -8.32 13.62 4.91
C VAL A 143 -9.37 13.82 3.80
N ARG A 144 -9.18 14.82 2.94
CA ARG A 144 -10.07 15.10 1.82
C ARG A 144 -10.11 13.96 0.79
N SER A 145 -8.98 13.34 0.50
CA SER A 145 -8.90 12.16 -0.37
C SER A 145 -9.69 10.98 0.21
N ILE A 146 -9.55 10.72 1.52
CA ILE A 146 -10.30 9.68 2.23
C ILE A 146 -11.81 9.95 2.17
N GLU A 147 -12.25 11.18 2.44
CA GLU A 147 -13.66 11.58 2.34
C GLU A 147 -14.21 11.35 0.93
N THR A 148 -13.44 11.72 -0.10
CA THR A 148 -13.82 11.54 -1.51
C THR A 148 -13.92 10.05 -1.87
N ILE A 149 -12.97 9.23 -1.41
CA ILE A 149 -13.02 7.77 -1.55
C ILE A 149 -14.26 7.20 -0.84
N ALA A 150 -14.58 7.68 0.36
CA ALA A 150 -15.70 7.19 1.15
C ALA A 150 -17.05 7.48 0.48
N GLN A 151 -17.24 8.70 -0.01
CA GLN A 151 -18.43 9.09 -0.78
C GLN A 151 -18.57 8.20 -2.02
N ASN A 152 -17.48 8.02 -2.77
CA ASN A 152 -17.48 7.17 -3.94
C ASN A 152 -17.75 5.69 -3.60
N ASN A 153 -17.20 5.16 -2.50
CA ASN A 153 -17.51 3.82 -2.00
C ASN A 153 -18.97 3.66 -1.60
N GLY A 154 -19.60 4.66 -0.99
CA GLY A 154 -21.02 4.64 -0.62
C GLY A 154 -21.96 4.62 -1.82
N ALA A 155 -21.54 5.18 -2.96
CA ALA A 155 -22.32 5.22 -4.20
C ALA A 155 -22.24 3.93 -5.03
N HIS A 156 -21.39 2.95 -4.66
CA HIS A 156 -21.13 1.75 -5.47
C HIS A 156 -21.17 0.46 -4.63
N SER A 157 -21.79 -0.60 -5.17
CA SER A 157 -21.90 -1.91 -4.51
C SER A 157 -20.68 -2.84 -4.73
N GLY A 158 -19.61 -2.36 -5.35
CA GLY A 158 -18.41 -3.12 -5.69
C GLY A 158 -17.34 -3.15 -4.58
N ARG A 159 -16.13 -3.63 -4.91
CA ARG A 159 -14.99 -3.56 -3.99
C ARG A 159 -14.70 -2.09 -3.64
N LYS A 160 -14.37 -1.86 -2.37
CA LYS A 160 -14.01 -0.53 -1.88
C LYS A 160 -12.67 -0.10 -2.49
N LEU A 161 -12.60 1.15 -2.95
CA LEU A 161 -11.34 1.86 -3.13
C LEU A 161 -10.75 2.12 -1.75
N CYS A 162 -9.43 2.06 -1.68
CA CYS A 162 -8.65 2.15 -0.46
C CYS A 162 -7.70 3.35 -0.55
N PHE A 163 -7.32 3.90 0.61
CA PHE A 163 -6.36 4.99 0.68
C PHE A 163 -4.96 4.45 0.96
N LYS A 164 -3.94 5.11 0.43
CA LYS A 164 -2.54 4.79 0.72
C LYS A 164 -1.78 6.05 1.10
N LEU A 165 -1.02 5.97 2.19
CA LEU A 165 -0.18 7.07 2.66
C LEU A 165 1.28 6.66 2.67
N ARG A 166 2.12 7.51 2.08
CA ARG A 166 3.58 7.41 2.23
C ARG A 166 4.00 8.03 3.55
N THR A 167 4.85 7.35 4.30
CA THR A 167 5.33 7.75 5.64
C THR A 167 6.82 8.06 5.69
N GLY A 168 7.50 8.03 4.55
CA GLY A 168 8.92 8.39 4.46
C GLY A 168 9.51 8.25 3.06
N GLY A 169 10.80 8.56 2.98
CA GLY A 169 11.61 8.51 1.77
C GLY A 169 13.09 8.68 2.09
N VAL A 170 13.87 9.13 1.10
CA VAL A 170 15.32 9.34 1.23
C VAL A 170 15.68 10.76 1.69
N THR A 171 14.71 11.67 1.74
CA THR A 171 14.86 13.04 2.20
C THR A 171 13.96 13.31 3.40
N SER A 172 14.32 14.30 4.23
CA SER A 172 13.58 14.62 5.46
C SER A 172 12.16 15.10 5.21
N ASP A 173 11.91 15.80 4.10
CA ASP A 173 10.60 16.30 3.67
C ASP A 173 9.64 15.20 3.19
N ALA A 174 10.14 13.98 2.94
CA ALA A 174 9.31 12.84 2.59
C ALA A 174 8.59 12.20 3.80
N PHE A 175 8.91 12.64 5.02
CA PHE A 175 8.31 12.12 6.26
C PHE A 175 7.18 13.07 6.73
N PRO A 176 5.90 12.68 6.60
CA PRO A 176 4.81 13.47 7.14
C PRO A 176 4.89 13.52 8.67
N SER A 177 4.36 14.59 9.26
CA SER A 177 4.28 14.71 10.72
C SER A 177 3.34 13.67 11.33
N SER A 178 3.54 13.36 12.62
CA SER A 178 2.65 12.49 13.40
C SER A 178 1.20 13.01 13.38
N ALA A 179 1.01 14.32 13.37
CA ALA A 179 -0.31 14.94 13.25
C ALA A 179 -0.99 14.65 11.90
N GLN A 180 -0.25 14.68 10.78
CA GLN A 180 -0.78 14.34 9.46
C GLN A 180 -1.15 12.85 9.36
N ILE A 181 -0.31 11.95 9.88
CA ILE A 181 -0.62 10.51 9.92
C ILE A 181 -1.83 10.24 10.82
N ALA A 182 -1.89 10.87 12.01
CA ALA A 182 -3.02 10.76 12.92
C ALA A 182 -4.33 11.22 12.29
N ALA A 183 -4.32 12.35 11.59
CA ALA A 183 -5.50 12.86 10.87
C ALA A 183 -5.97 11.87 9.80
N ALA A 184 -5.05 11.28 9.04
CA ALA A 184 -5.39 10.25 8.04
C ALA A 184 -5.98 8.98 8.69
N LEU A 185 -5.39 8.50 9.79
CA LEU A 185 -5.90 7.33 10.53
C LEU A 185 -7.31 7.57 11.09
N VAL A 186 -7.53 8.72 11.72
CA VAL A 186 -8.84 9.08 12.29
C VAL A 186 -9.88 9.22 11.18
N ALA A 187 -9.56 9.90 10.07
CA ALA A 187 -10.46 10.02 8.93
C ALA A 187 -10.78 8.67 8.31
N ALA A 188 -9.79 7.80 8.11
CA ALA A 188 -9.97 6.46 7.55
C ALA A 188 -10.92 5.61 8.40
N THR A 189 -10.75 5.65 9.73
CA THR A 189 -11.65 4.99 10.70
C THR A 189 -13.06 5.56 10.62
N GLN A 190 -13.22 6.88 10.73
CA GLN A 190 -14.54 7.55 10.73
C GLN A 190 -15.32 7.28 9.44
N HIS A 191 -14.63 7.22 8.31
CA HIS A 191 -15.24 7.00 6.99
C HIS A 191 -15.20 5.54 6.52
N GLN A 192 -14.68 4.62 7.34
CA GLN A 192 -14.57 3.18 7.03
C GLN A 192 -13.87 2.89 5.69
N VAL A 193 -12.80 3.65 5.42
CA VAL A 193 -11.94 3.50 4.24
C VAL A 193 -10.70 2.72 4.66
N PRO A 194 -10.42 1.55 4.07
CA PRO A 194 -9.18 0.83 4.34
C PRO A 194 -7.96 1.69 3.97
N ILE A 195 -6.96 1.69 4.84
CA ILE A 195 -5.73 2.47 4.66
C ILE A 195 -4.51 1.55 4.65
N LYS A 196 -3.54 1.86 3.78
CA LYS A 196 -2.22 1.23 3.74
C LYS A 196 -1.13 2.29 3.93
N PHE A 197 -0.07 1.94 4.64
CA PHE A 197 1.12 2.79 4.79
C PHE A 197 2.30 2.22 4.01
N THR A 198 3.18 3.09 3.50
CA THR A 198 4.35 2.68 2.73
C THR A 198 5.55 3.57 3.00
N ALA A 199 6.75 3.01 2.84
CA ALA A 199 8.05 3.67 2.98
C ALA A 199 8.31 4.34 4.35
N GLY A 200 9.55 4.24 4.85
CA GLY A 200 9.95 4.90 6.10
C GLY A 200 9.54 4.16 7.38
N LEU A 201 8.82 3.03 7.28
CA LEU A 201 8.40 2.18 8.40
C LEU A 201 9.34 0.97 8.58
N HIS A 202 10.64 1.23 8.71
CA HIS A 202 11.68 0.19 8.78
C HIS A 202 12.06 -0.20 10.20
N HIS A 203 11.60 0.57 11.20
CA HIS A 203 11.89 0.38 12.60
C HIS A 203 10.60 0.05 13.37
N PRO A 204 10.66 -0.77 14.42
CA PRO A 204 9.47 -1.10 15.20
C PRO A 204 8.90 0.14 15.89
N VAL A 205 9.77 0.93 16.51
CA VAL A 205 9.44 2.13 17.29
C VAL A 205 10.09 3.35 16.63
N ARG A 206 9.45 4.51 16.77
CA ARG A 206 9.92 5.79 16.24
C ARG A 206 11.30 6.11 16.75
N LEU A 207 12.16 6.61 15.87
CA LEU A 207 13.52 7.03 16.24
C LEU A 207 14.07 8.10 15.29
N TYR A 208 15.03 8.88 15.75
CA TYR A 208 15.83 9.75 14.89
C TYR A 208 16.85 8.92 14.11
N HIS A 209 16.90 9.11 12.78
CA HIS A 209 17.83 8.38 11.93
C HIS A 209 18.72 9.34 11.13
N GLU A 210 20.04 9.21 11.32
CA GLU A 210 21.03 10.13 10.74
C GLU A 210 21.00 10.15 9.20
N SER A 211 20.71 9.03 8.53
CA SER A 211 20.75 8.98 7.06
C SER A 211 19.74 9.91 6.37
N VAL A 212 18.63 10.24 7.04
CA VAL A 212 17.57 11.12 6.52
C VAL A 212 17.46 12.42 7.31
N GLN A 213 18.28 12.60 8.34
CA GLN A 213 18.32 13.77 9.21
C GLN A 213 16.95 14.13 9.82
N THR A 214 16.12 13.13 10.10
CA THR A 214 14.78 13.31 10.69
C THR A 214 14.34 12.08 11.51
N LYS A 215 13.19 12.18 12.18
CA LYS A 215 12.55 11.05 12.87
C LYS A 215 11.82 10.17 11.87
N MET A 216 12.16 8.88 11.84
CA MET A 216 11.40 7.86 11.15
C MET A 216 10.28 7.35 12.05
N HIS A 217 9.11 7.09 11.47
CA HIS A 217 7.98 6.50 12.19
C HIS A 217 8.21 5.01 12.43
N GLY A 218 7.76 4.50 13.58
CA GLY A 218 7.79 3.08 13.87
C GLY A 218 6.56 2.36 13.30
N PHE A 219 6.74 1.17 12.73
CA PHE A 219 5.59 0.40 12.22
C PHE A 219 4.66 -0.06 13.35
N LEU A 220 5.17 -0.33 14.56
CA LEU A 220 4.34 -0.65 15.72
C LEU A 220 3.57 0.57 16.22
N ASN A 221 4.19 1.76 16.17
CA ASN A 221 3.50 3.02 16.50
C ASN A 221 2.31 3.22 15.56
N VAL A 222 2.51 3.09 14.24
CA VAL A 222 1.45 3.26 13.23
C VAL A 222 0.36 2.21 13.37
N LEU A 223 0.73 0.93 13.53
CA LEU A 223 -0.25 -0.15 13.72
C LEU A 223 -1.07 0.05 15.01
N GLY A 224 -0.40 0.34 16.13
CA GLY A 224 -1.05 0.57 17.41
C GLY A 224 -1.96 1.79 17.39
N ALA A 225 -1.50 2.90 16.80
CA ALA A 225 -2.30 4.10 16.61
C ALA A 225 -3.55 3.84 15.77
N GLY A 226 -3.43 3.07 14.67
CA GLY A 226 -4.56 2.72 13.82
C GLY A 226 -5.58 1.80 14.51
N VAL A 227 -5.11 0.79 15.24
CA VAL A 227 -5.97 -0.12 16.03
C VAL A 227 -6.73 0.66 17.09
N LEU A 228 -6.05 1.53 17.85
CA LEU A 228 -6.66 2.27 18.95
C LEU A 228 -7.59 3.38 18.43
N ALA A 229 -7.26 4.01 17.31
CA ALA A 229 -8.20 4.88 16.60
C ALA A 229 -9.49 4.13 16.22
N ALA A 230 -9.37 2.92 15.65
CA ALA A 230 -10.52 2.11 15.24
C ALA A 230 -11.36 1.55 16.40
N GLU A 231 -10.71 0.98 17.41
CA GLU A 231 -11.36 0.20 18.47
C GLU A 231 -11.71 1.02 19.72
N ARG A 232 -11.10 2.20 19.88
CA ARG A 232 -11.27 3.08 21.05
C ARG A 232 -11.68 4.50 20.67
N ASN A 233 -11.94 4.77 19.39
CA ASN A 233 -12.32 6.09 18.89
C ASN A 233 -11.34 7.19 19.36
N TRP A 234 -10.03 6.89 19.33
CA TRP A 234 -9.03 7.86 19.75
C TRP A 234 -9.10 9.15 18.91
N SER A 235 -8.90 10.27 19.58
CA SER A 235 -8.79 11.58 18.93
C SER A 235 -7.49 11.67 18.10
N GLY A 236 -7.40 12.69 17.25
CA GLY A 236 -6.16 13.00 16.53
C GLY A 236 -4.97 13.23 17.48
N GLU A 237 -5.21 13.84 18.64
CA GLU A 237 -4.17 14.07 19.66
C GLU A 237 -3.70 12.76 20.31
N GLN A 238 -4.61 11.88 20.71
CA GLN A 238 -4.26 10.57 21.28
C GLN A 238 -3.51 9.70 20.26
N THR A 239 -3.99 9.71 19.02
CA THR A 239 -3.37 8.98 17.90
C THR A 239 -1.97 9.52 17.61
N ALA A 240 -1.79 10.85 17.60
CA ALA A 240 -0.48 11.47 17.41
C ALA A 240 0.50 11.14 18.55
N ARG A 241 0.04 11.09 19.81
CA ARG A 241 0.88 10.68 20.95
C ARG A 241 1.46 9.28 20.79
N MET A 242 0.65 8.32 20.33
CA MET A 242 1.12 6.95 20.06
C MET A 242 2.11 6.90 18.89
N LEU A 243 1.92 7.75 17.88
CA LEU A 243 2.87 7.91 16.77
C LEU A 243 4.18 8.55 17.21
N ASP A 244 4.13 9.42 18.21
CA ASP A 244 5.29 10.13 18.74
C ASP A 244 6.11 9.33 19.75
N ASP A 245 5.59 8.18 20.21
CA ASP A 245 6.23 7.33 21.22
C ASP A 245 7.55 6.72 20.71
N GLU A 246 8.59 6.86 21.53
CA GLU A 246 9.96 6.40 21.26
C GLU A 246 10.39 5.30 22.24
N GLU A 247 9.54 4.94 23.20
CA GLU A 247 9.81 3.90 24.19
C GLU A 247 9.37 2.50 23.67
N PRO A 248 10.24 1.48 23.70
CA PRO A 248 9.91 0.11 23.27
C PRO A 248 9.02 -0.70 24.21
#